data_AF-A0A383D5X4-F1
#
_entry.id   AF-A0A383D5X4-F1
#
_cell.length_a   1.000
_cell.length_b   1.000
_cell.length_c   1.000
_cell.angle_alpha   90.00
_cell.angle_beta   90.00
_cell.angle_gamma   90.00
#
_symmetry.space_group_name_H-M   'P 1'
#
loop_
_entity.id
_entity.type
_entity.pdbx_description
1 polymer ?
#
loop_
_entity_poly.entity_id
_entity_poly.type
_entity_poly.pdbx_seq_one_letter_code
_entity_poly.pdbx_strand_id
1 'polypeptide(L)'
;MLSEDIVNAIRDIPDFPKKGVVFKDITPVLSDMYLFRKAIKKMAEPFMNQNIDVVVGIESRGFLFGTPIADILDASFVPVRKPGKLPWKTKKISYKLEY
;
A
#
# COMPACT_ATOMS: atom_id res chain seq x y z
N MET A 1 12.99 -12.24 -3.65
CA MET A 1 13.65 -10.92 -3.75
C MET A 1 12.69 -9.93 -4.39
N LEU A 2 12.75 -8.66 -4.00
CA LEU A 2 12.00 -7.60 -4.67
C LEU A 2 12.51 -7.46 -6.10
N SER A 3 11.61 -7.26 -7.06
CA SER A 3 11.96 -7.26 -8.47
C SER A 3 12.72 -5.98 -8.83
N GLU A 4 13.90 -6.11 -9.46
CA GLU A 4 14.77 -4.97 -9.78
C GLU A 4 14.10 -3.92 -10.67
N ASP A 5 13.26 -4.35 -11.62
CA ASP A 5 12.46 -3.45 -12.47
C ASP A 5 11.47 -2.58 -11.68
N ILE A 6 10.82 -3.14 -10.65
CA ILE A 6 9.93 -2.38 -9.75
C ILE A 6 10.73 -1.37 -8.94
N VAL A 7 11.88 -1.79 -8.39
CA VAL A 7 12.74 -0.90 -7.60
C VAL A 7 13.26 0.26 -8.43
N ASN A 8 13.73 -0.01 -9.64
CA ASN A 8 14.27 1.00 -10.55
C ASN A 8 13.21 1.99 -11.05
N ALA A 9 11.92 1.61 -11.04
CA ALA A 9 10.82 2.50 -11.38
C ALA A 9 10.42 3.45 -10.24
N ILE A 10 10.79 3.16 -8.99
CA ILE A 10 10.53 4.04 -7.85
C ILE A 10 11.53 5.19 -7.88
N ARG A 11 11.03 6.42 -7.75
CA ARG A 11 11.86 7.63 -7.75
C ARG A 11 12.01 8.17 -6.34
N ASP A 12 13.19 8.67 -6.04
CA ASP A 12 13.47 9.38 -4.80
C ASP A 12 13.24 10.87 -5.01
N ILE A 13 12.32 11.44 -4.23
CA ILE A 13 12.03 12.87 -4.21
C ILE A 13 12.61 13.45 -2.91
N PRO A 14 13.77 14.14 -2.96
CA PRO A 14 14.36 14.72 -1.77
C PRO A 14 13.51 15.88 -1.24
N ASP A 15 13.58 16.09 0.08
CA ASP A 15 12.94 17.19 0.82
C ASP A 15 11.42 17.30 0.67
N PHE A 16 10.73 16.19 0.42
CA PHE A 16 9.27 16.14 0.33
C PHE A 16 8.65 15.21 1.38
N PRO A 17 7.56 15.59 2.07
CA PRO A 17 6.89 16.90 2.02
C PRO A 17 7.58 17.96 2.89
N LYS A 18 8.66 17.60 3.59
CA LYS A 18 9.47 18.51 4.43
C LYS A 18 10.95 18.22 4.23
N LYS A 19 11.79 19.23 4.49
CA LYS A 19 13.26 19.11 4.44
C LYS A 19 13.74 17.93 5.29
N GLY A 20 14.69 17.16 4.75
CA GLY A 20 15.27 15.96 5.38
C GLY A 20 14.52 14.66 5.11
N VAL A 21 13.39 14.68 4.38
CA VAL A 21 12.66 13.46 4.01
C VAL A 21 12.93 13.11 2.55
N VAL A 22 13.34 11.87 2.28
CA VAL A 22 13.38 11.32 0.91
C VAL A 22 12.10 10.55 0.66
N PHE A 23 11.20 11.12 -0.13
CA PHE A 23 9.92 10.50 -0.45
C PHE A 23 10.07 9.51 -1.60
N LYS A 24 9.57 8.29 -1.39
CA LYS A 24 9.50 7.26 -2.44
C LYS A 24 8.26 7.47 -3.29
N ASP A 25 8.44 8.01 -4.49
CA ASP A 25 7.39 8.18 -5.49
C ASP A 25 7.18 6.89 -6.27
N ILE A 26 6.01 6.28 -6.05
CA ILE A 26 5.56 5.03 -6.66
C ILE A 26 4.71 5.26 -7.91
N THR A 27 4.40 6.50 -8.28
CA THR A 27 3.52 6.80 -9.42
C THR A 27 3.98 6.22 -10.76
N PRO A 28 5.28 5.99 -11.04
CA PRO A 28 5.69 5.31 -12.26
C PRO A 28 5.29 3.83 -12.26
N VAL A 29 5.41 3.15 -11.11
CA VAL A 29 4.93 1.77 -10.94
C VAL A 29 3.43 1.70 -11.15
N LEU A 30 2.67 2.68 -10.64
CA LEU A 30 1.21 2.74 -10.80
C LEU A 30 0.77 3.02 -12.25
N SER A 31 1.54 3.82 -12.98
CA SER A 31 1.24 4.20 -14.37
C SER A 31 1.60 3.12 -15.39
N ASP A 32 2.46 2.16 -15.01
CA ASP A 32 2.84 1.04 -15.85
C ASP A 32 2.02 -0.21 -15.49
N MET A 33 1.20 -0.68 -16.42
CA MET A 33 0.33 -1.83 -16.22
C MET A 33 1.10 -3.10 -15.81
N TYR A 34 2.26 -3.35 -16.40
CA TYR A 34 3.05 -4.54 -16.14
C TYR A 34 3.68 -4.48 -14.75
N LEU A 35 4.31 -3.36 -14.40
CA LEU A 35 4.93 -3.17 -13.09
C LEU A 35 3.88 -3.19 -11.98
N PHE A 36 2.73 -2.55 -12.16
CA PHE A 36 1.66 -2.54 -11.17
C PHE A 36 1.14 -3.95 -10.90
N ARG A 37 0.78 -4.71 -11.95
CA ARG A 37 0.29 -6.10 -11.82
C ARG A 37 1.34 -7.00 -11.18
N LYS A 38 2.61 -6.83 -11.54
CA LYS A 38 3.73 -7.60 -10.98
C LYS A 38 3.90 -7.30 -9.49
N ALA A 39 3.84 -6.03 -9.08
CA ALA A 39 3.93 -5.62 -7.69
C ALA A 39 2.82 -6.24 -6.84
N ILE A 40 1.56 -6.13 -7.27
CA ILE A 40 0.40 -6.73 -6.58
C ILE A 40 0.60 -8.24 -6.39
N LYS A 41 0.91 -8.96 -7.48
CA LYS A 41 1.12 -10.42 -7.42
C LYS A 41 2.24 -10.80 -6.45
N LYS A 42 3.37 -10.11 -6.51
CA LYS A 42 4.52 -10.36 -5.62
C LYS A 42 4.19 -10.06 -4.16
N MET A 43 3.34 -9.07 -3.88
CA MET A 43 2.89 -8.77 -2.53
C MET A 43 1.87 -9.80 -2.01
N ALA A 44 1.02 -10.37 -2.87
CA ALA A 44 0.03 -11.38 -2.49
C ALA A 44 0.62 -12.81 -2.38
N GLU A 45 1.63 -13.14 -3.17
CA GLU A 45 2.24 -14.48 -3.31
C GLU A 45 2.55 -15.18 -1.97
N PRO A 46 3.12 -14.51 -0.94
CA PRO A 46 3.40 -15.17 0.35
C PRO A 46 2.15 -15.64 1.11
N PHE A 47 0.97 -15.12 0.76
CA PHE A 47 -0.26 -15.28 1.53
C PHE A 47 -1.33 -16.17 0.84
N MET A 48 -1.11 -16.57 -0.42
CA MET A 48 -2.11 -17.29 -1.22
C MET A 48 -2.62 -18.60 -0.59
N ASN A 49 -1.83 -19.24 0.26
CA ASN A 49 -2.19 -20.50 0.94
C ASN A 49 -2.42 -20.33 2.44
N GLN A 50 -2.64 -19.10 2.91
CA GLN A 50 -2.81 -18.80 4.34
C GLN A 50 -4.27 -18.58 4.75
N ASN A 51 -5.23 -18.71 3.82
CA ASN A 51 -6.66 -18.46 4.07
C ASN A 51 -6.89 -17.10 4.74
N ILE A 52 -6.39 -16.02 4.12
CA ILE A 52 -6.55 -14.67 4.64
C ILE A 52 -8.02 -14.23 4.46
N ASP A 53 -8.73 -13.99 5.55
CA ASP A 53 -10.12 -13.52 5.48
C ASP A 53 -10.22 -12.01 5.18
N VAL A 54 -9.22 -11.23 5.64
CA VAL A 54 -9.27 -9.76 5.62
C VAL A 54 -7.91 -9.15 5.29
N VAL A 55 -7.90 -8.25 4.31
CA VAL A 55 -6.78 -7.36 4.00
C VAL A 55 -7.13 -5.94 4.48
N VAL A 56 -6.24 -5.37 5.30
CA VAL A 56 -6.40 -4.02 5.84
C VAL A 56 -5.49 -3.04 5.10
N GLY A 57 -6.07 -2.04 4.45
CA GLY A 57 -5.32 -0.98 3.79
C GLY A 57 -5.20 0.28 4.65
N ILE A 58 -4.00 0.83 4.80
CA ILE A 58 -3.78 2.12 5.46
C ILE A 58 -3.86 3.25 4.42
N GLU A 59 -4.63 4.31 4.73
CA GLU A 59 -4.89 5.35 3.74
C GLU A 59 -3.66 6.17 3.30
N SER A 60 -3.70 6.83 2.13
CA SER A 60 -4.59 6.54 0.99
C SER A 60 -3.91 5.57 0.02
N ARG A 61 -2.57 5.63 -0.06
CA ARG A 61 -1.77 4.85 -1.02
C ARG A 61 -1.81 3.35 -0.76
N GLY A 62 -2.00 2.93 0.50
CA GLY A 62 -2.18 1.52 0.82
C GLY A 62 -3.43 0.91 0.19
N PHE A 63 -4.44 1.71 -0.17
CA PHE A 63 -5.65 1.22 -0.84
C PHE A 63 -5.36 0.75 -2.27
N LEU A 64 -4.42 1.41 -2.95
CA LEU A 64 -4.08 1.13 -4.35
C LEU A 64 -3.54 -0.30 -4.53
N PHE A 65 -2.85 -0.82 -3.51
CA PHE A 65 -2.34 -2.20 -3.52
C PHE A 65 -3.20 -3.14 -2.69
N GLY A 66 -3.71 -2.69 -1.54
CA GLY A 66 -4.47 -3.54 -0.62
C GLY A 66 -5.77 -4.05 -1.24
N THR A 67 -6.46 -3.23 -2.04
CA THR A 67 -7.71 -3.65 -2.70
C THR A 67 -7.51 -4.78 -3.72
N PRO A 68 -6.57 -4.69 -4.69
CA PRO A 68 -6.32 -5.81 -5.61
C PRO A 68 -5.62 -7.00 -4.95
N ILE A 69 -4.88 -6.81 -3.85
CA ILE A 69 -4.35 -7.94 -3.07
C ILE A 69 -5.51 -8.71 -2.41
N ALA A 70 -6.50 -8.02 -1.85
CA ALA A 70 -7.69 -8.64 -1.28
C ALA A 70 -8.43 -9.48 -2.33
N ASP A 71 -8.59 -8.94 -3.55
CA ASP A 71 -9.17 -9.64 -4.70
C ASP A 71 -8.41 -10.92 -5.05
N ILE A 72 -7.07 -10.88 -5.13
CA ILE A 72 -6.25 -12.06 -5.42
C ILE A 72 -6.36 -13.14 -4.33
N LEU A 73 -6.51 -12.72 -3.07
CA LEU A 73 -6.56 -13.62 -1.92
C LEU A 73 -7.98 -14.12 -1.60
N ASP A 74 -8.98 -13.74 -2.39
CA ASP A 74 -10.41 -14.00 -2.11
C ASP A 74 -10.82 -13.52 -0.70
N ALA A 75 -10.31 -12.35 -0.31
CA ALA A 75 -10.44 -11.77 1.02
C ALA A 75 -11.28 -10.49 1.02
N SER A 76 -11.88 -10.16 2.15
CA SER A 76 -12.51 -8.85 2.36
C SER A 76 -11.47 -7.73 2.47
N PHE A 77 -11.83 -6.51 2.08
CA PHE A 77 -10.98 -5.33 2.26
C PHE A 77 -11.54 -4.38 3.32
N VAL A 78 -10.69 -3.94 4.26
CA VAL A 78 -11.06 -2.97 5.31
C VAL A 78 -10.17 -1.72 5.23
N PRO A 79 -10.73 -0.52 5.00
CA PRO A 79 -9.95 0.72 4.99
C PRO A 79 -9.70 1.25 6.41
N VAL A 80 -8.43 1.51 6.74
CA VAL A 80 -8.02 2.27 7.93
C VAL A 80 -7.67 3.70 7.50
N ARG A 81 -8.30 4.69 8.14
CA ARG A 81 -8.21 6.10 7.76
C ARG A 81 -7.89 7.00 8.94
N LYS A 82 -7.38 8.21 8.66
CA LYS A 82 -7.26 9.27 9.65
C LYS A 82 -8.63 9.59 10.27
N PRO A 83 -8.65 10.15 11.50
CA PRO A 83 -9.87 10.52 12.18
C PRO A 83 -10.80 11.38 11.31
N GLY A 84 -12.10 11.10 11.37
CA GLY A 84 -13.14 11.85 10.65
C GLY A 84 -13.36 11.46 9.19
N LYS A 85 -12.64 10.45 8.66
CA LYS A 85 -12.79 9.99 7.26
C LYS A 85 -13.69 8.77 7.07
N LEU A 86 -14.05 8.07 8.14
CA LEU A 86 -15.00 6.96 8.12
C LEU A 86 -16.36 7.43 8.68
N PRO A 87 -17.49 7.14 8.01
CA PRO A 87 -18.79 7.74 8.32
C PRO A 87 -19.57 7.06 9.45
N TRP A 88 -19.13 5.89 9.92
CA TRP A 88 -19.85 5.07 10.90
C TRP A 88 -19.07 4.92 12.23
N LYS A 89 -19.53 4.03 13.11
CA LYS A 89 -18.85 3.68 14.36
C LYS A 89 -17.41 3.23 14.09
N THR A 90 -16.44 3.85 14.76
CA THR A 90 -15.01 3.61 14.56
C THR A 90 -14.30 3.27 15.86
N LYS A 91 -13.17 2.55 15.75
CA LYS A 91 -12.14 2.45 16.80
C LYS A 91 -10.94 3.28 16.37
N LYS A 92 -10.20 3.84 17.34
CA LYS A 92 -9.03 4.68 17.09
C LYS A 92 -7.82 4.15 17.87
N ILE A 93 -6.66 4.18 17.22
CA ILE A 93 -5.35 3.97 17.84
C ILE A 93 -4.48 5.18 17.52
N SER A 94 -3.80 5.71 18.54
CA SER A 94 -2.87 6.83 18.40
C SER A 94 -1.45 6.30 18.38
N TYR A 95 -0.59 6.88 17.53
CA TYR A 95 0.81 6.53 17.41
C TYR A 95 1.64 7.80 17.24
N LYS A 96 2.93 7.74 17.61
CA LYS A 96 3.90 8.79 17.29
C LYS A 96 4.53 8.44 15.94
N LEU A 97 4.71 9.44 15.08
CA LEU A 97 5.53 9.27 13.88
C LEU A 97 7.00 9.17 14.30
N GLU A 98 7.81 8.45 13.54
CA GLU A 98 9.25 8.28 13.81
C GLU A 98 10.08 9.57 13.59
N TYR A 99 9.42 10.70 13.27
CA TYR A 99 10.04 11.96 12.85
C TYR A 99 9.21 13.20 13.19
#